data_AF-A0A6C0DWE6-F1
#
_entry.id   AF-A0A6C0DWE6-F1
#
_cell.length_a   1.000
_cell.length_b   1.000
_cell.length_c   1.000
_cell.angle_alpha   90.00
_cell.angle_beta   90.00
_cell.angle_gamma   90.00
#
_symmetry.space_group_name_H-M   'P 1'
#
loop_
_entity.id
_entity.type
_entity.pdbx_description
1 polymer ?
#
loop_
_entity_poly.entity_id
_entity_poly.type
_entity_poly.pdbx_seq_one_letter_code
_entity_poly.pdbx_strand_id
1 'polypeptide(L)' 'MNFIISPLIASILYMVYKIIDMKYISKEEQSFKTILKDSVIVFLAGLASVFILEQMGDFNILDNPKGVLSAFTNEPDF' A
#
# COMPACT_ATOMS: atom_id res chain seq x y z
N MET A 1 1.09 11.07 -5.64
CA MET A 1 1.65 9.78 -6.13
C MET A 1 0.52 9.01 -6.79
N ASN A 2 0.78 8.27 -7.88
CA ASN A 2 -0.28 7.44 -8.48
C ASN A 2 -0.54 6.20 -7.59
N PHE A 3 -1.67 6.20 -6.88
CA PHE A 3 -2.09 5.19 -5.90
C PHE A 3 -2.22 3.77 -6.45
N ILE A 4 -2.36 3.64 -7.77
CA ILE A 4 -2.49 2.34 -8.47
C ILE A 4 -1.12 1.69 -8.73
N ILE A 5 -0.04 2.48 -8.82
CA ILE A 5 1.28 1.96 -9.23
C ILE A 5 1.85 1.03 -8.15
N SER A 6 1.79 1.42 -6.87
CA SER A 6 2.37 0.61 -5.79
C SER A 6 1.69 -0.76 -5.61
N PRO A 7 0.34 -0.86 -5.56
CA PRO A 7 -0.35 -2.15 -5.52
C PRO A 7 -0.09 -3.02 -6.76
N LEU A 8 0.04 -2.39 -7.93
CA LEU A 8 0.33 -3.11 -9.18
C LEU A 8 1.73 -3.76 -9.13
N ILE A 9 2.74 -3.00 -8.69
CA ILE A 9 4.11 -3.53 -8.53
C ILE A 9 4.14 -4.67 -7.50
N ALA A 10 3.44 -4.52 -6.37
CA ALA A 10 3.36 -5.56 -5.34
C ALA A 10 2.73 -6.86 -5.88
N SER A 11 1.66 -6.75 -6.68
CA SER A 11 1.00 -7.89 -7.33
C SER A 11 1.94 -8.60 -8.32
N ILE A 12 2.66 -7.84 -9.15
CA ILE A 12 3.64 -8.40 -10.09
C ILE A 12 4.79 -9.10 -9.34
N LEU A 13 5.32 -8.49 -8.28
CA LEU A 13 6.36 -9.10 -7.45
C LEU A 13 5.88 -10.41 -6.84
N TYR A 14 4.67 -10.43 -6.27
CA TYR A 14 4.06 -11.65 -5.76
C TYR A 14 4.01 -12.76 -6.83
N MET A 15 3.55 -12.43 -8.04
CA MET A 15 3.47 -13.38 -9.14
C MET A 15 4.85 -13.93 -9.52
N VAL A 16 5.88 -13.08 -9.61
CA VAL A 16 7.26 -13.48 -9.90
C VAL A 16 7.80 -14.40 -8.80
N TYR A 17 7.63 -14.03 -7.53
CA TYR A 17 8.05 -14.87 -6.40
C TYR A 17 7.35 -16.23 -6.41
N LYS A 18 6.05 -16.26 -6.73
CA LYS A 18 5.29 -17.51 -6.75
C LYS A 18 5.73 -18.45 -7.87
N ILE A 19 6.08 -17.89 -9.04
CA ILE A 19 6.65 -18.66 -10.15
C ILE A 19 8.02 -19.24 -9.77
N ILE A 20 8.87 -18.45 -9.10
CA ILE A 20 10.18 -18.92 -8.62
C ILE A 20 10.00 -20.04 -7.57
N ASP A 21 9.10 -19.84 -6.61
CA ASP A 21 8.77 -20.80 -5.56
C ASP A 21 8.34 -22.15 -6.14
N MET A 22 7.40 -22.13 -7.10
CA MET A 22 6.95 -23.35 -7.78
C MET A 22 8.08 -24.02 -8.57
N LYS A 23 8.93 -23.24 -9.24
CA LYS A 23 9.97 -23.79 -10.12
C LYS A 23 11.15 -24.38 -9.35
N TYR A 24 11.54 -23.78 -8.23
CA TYR A 24 12.81 -24.11 -7.56
C TYR A 24 12.67 -24.69 -6.14
N ILE A 25 11.65 -24.29 -5.38
CA ILE A 25 11.48 -24.71 -3.98
C ILE A 25 10.48 -25.86 -3.90
N SER A 26 9.20 -25.57 -4.14
CA SER A 26 8.13 -26.53 -3.89
C SER A 26 8.08 -27.63 -4.95
N LYS A 27 8.49 -27.34 -6.19
CA LYS A 27 8.38 -28.24 -7.37
C LYS A 27 6.97 -28.81 -7.59
N GLU A 28 5.96 -28.15 -7.03
CA GLU A 28 4.56 -28.47 -7.21
C GLU A 28 4.00 -27.61 -8.34
N GLU A 29 3.40 -28.24 -9.34
CA GLU A 29 2.72 -27.53 -10.41
C GLU A 29 1.33 -27.07 -9.95
N GLN A 30 1.27 -25.93 -9.26
CA GLN A 30 0.02 -25.20 -9.12
C GLN A 30 -0.42 -24.64 -10.48
N SER A 31 -1.73 -24.62 -10.72
CA SER A 31 -2.26 -24.05 -11.97
C SER A 31 -1.96 -22.56 -12.05
N PHE A 32 -1.50 -22.09 -13.23
CA PHE A 32 -1.28 -20.67 -13.50
C PHE A 32 -2.53 -19.80 -13.24
N LYS A 33 -3.73 -20.38 -13.41
CA LYS A 33 -5.00 -19.72 -13.10
C LYS A 33 -5.13 -19.41 -11.61
N THR A 34 -4.58 -20.24 -10.73
CA THR A 34 -4.59 -20.02 -9.28
C THR A 34 -3.69 -18.84 -8.92
N ILE A 35 -2.47 -18.80 -9.46
CA ILE A 35 -1.52 -17.70 -9.23
C ILE A 35 -2.10 -16.36 -9.69
N LEU A 36 -2.75 -16.33 -10.85
CA LEU A 36 -3.42 -15.12 -11.33
C LEU A 36 -4.55 -14.67 -10.41
N LYS A 37 -5.38 -15.59 -9.90
CA LYS A 37 -6.42 -15.25 -8.93
C LYS A 37 -5.83 -14.67 -7.65
N ASP A 38 -4.76 -15.28 -7.14
CA ASP A 38 -4.11 -14.82 -5.92
C ASP A 38 -3.42 -13.46 -6.13
N SER A 39 -2.82 -13.23 -7.31
CA SER A 39 -2.24 -11.94 -7.70
C SER A 39 -3.30 -10.83 -7.73
N VAL A 40 -4.52 -11.13 -8.23
CA VAL A 40 -5.65 -10.18 -8.22
C VAL A 40 -6.08 -9.88 -6.78
N ILE A 41 -6.10 -10.88 -5.89
CA ILE A 41 -6.41 -10.67 -4.48
C ILE A 41 -5.36 -9.76 -3.83
N VAL A 42 -4.07 -9.96 -4.10
CA VAL A 42 -2.98 -9.10 -3.60
C VAL A 42 -3.14 -7.67 -4.12
N PHE A 43 -3.50 -7.49 -5.39
CA PHE A 43 -3.75 -6.16 -5.96
C PHE A 43 -4.93 -5.46 -5.28
N LEU A 44 -6.05 -6.16 -5.08
CA LEU A 44 -7.23 -5.63 -4.39
C LEU A 44 -6.93 -5.30 -2.91
N ALA A 45 -6.14 -6.13 -2.23
CA ALA A 45 -5.70 -5.86 -0.86
C ALA A 45 -4.80 -4.62 -0.80
N GLY A 46 -3.90 -4.44 -1.77
CA GLY A 46 -3.08 -3.23 -1.90
C GLY A 46 -3.92 -1.98 -2.16
N LEU A 47 -4.93 -2.06 -3.03
CA LEU A 47 -5.89 -0.96 -3.25
C LEU A 47 -6.66 -0.62 -1.97
N ALA A 48 -7.17 -1.63 -1.26
CA ALA A 48 -7.87 -1.43 -0.01
C ALA A 48 -6.96 -0.80 1.05
N SER A 49 -5.69 -1.23 1.14
CA SER A 49 -4.72 -0.63 2.06
C SER A 49 -4.46 0.83 1.74
N VAL A 50 -4.27 1.18 0.47
CA VAL A 50 -4.05 2.58 0.07
C VAL A 50 -5.30 3.41 0.36
N PHE A 51 -6.49 2.90 0.05
CA PHE A 51 -7.75 3.56 0.36
C PHE A 51 -7.94 3.79 1.87
N ILE A 52 -7.65 2.80 2.71
CA ILE A 52 -7.70 2.95 4.17
C ILE A 52 -6.69 4.01 4.62
N LEU A 53 -5.47 4.00 4.08
CA LEU A 53 -4.45 4.99 4.43
C LEU A 53 -4.82 6.41 4.01
N GLU A 54 -5.48 6.59 2.86
CA GLU A 54 -6.03 7.89 2.46
C GLU A 54 -7.10 8.36 3.44
N GLN A 55 -8.05 7.48 3.77
CA GLN A 55 -9.10 7.79 4.74
C GLN A 55 -8.54 8.08 6.14
N MET A 56 -7.43 7.44 6.52
CA MET A 56 -6.70 7.71 7.75
C MET A 56 -5.81 8.95 7.66
N GLY A 57 -5.34 9.34 6.47
CA GLY A 57 -4.56 10.57 6.25
C GLY A 57 -5.39 11.84 6.43
N ASP A 58 -6.68 11.79 6.08
CA ASP A 58 -7.65 12.83 6.43
C ASP A 58 -7.86 12.97 7.95
N PHE A 59 -7.55 11.92 8.73
CA PHE A 59 -7.27 12.08 10.16
C PHE A 59 -5.84 12.60 10.32
N ASN A 60 -5.69 13.92 10.19
CA ASN A 60 -4.53 14.78 10.48
C ASN A 60 -3.59 14.31 11.62
N ILE A 61 -2.88 13.21 11.46
CA ILE A 61 -1.85 12.74 12.41
C ILE A 61 -0.46 12.91 11.80
N LEU A 62 -0.34 13.00 10.47
CA LEU A 62 0.96 13.06 9.78
C LEU A 62 1.22 14.38 9.03
N ASP A 63 0.19 15.12 8.62
CA ASP A 63 0.37 16.36 7.85
C ASP A 63 0.55 17.63 8.70
N ASN A 64 0.54 17.52 10.04
CA ASN A 64 0.74 18.70 10.86
C ASN A 64 1.38 18.49 12.25
N PRO A 65 2.72 18.37 12.37
CA PRO A 65 3.40 18.77 13.60
C PRO A 65 3.45 20.31 13.77
N LYS A 66 3.01 21.12 12.80
CA LYS A 66 2.99 22.61 12.91
C LYS A 66 1.72 23.17 13.55
N GLY A 67 0.74 22.32 13.86
CA GLY A 67 -0.46 22.68 14.63
C GLY A 67 -0.29 22.51 16.14
N VAL A 68 0.89 22.10 16.59
CA VAL A 68 1.20 21.95 18.01
C VAL A 68 1.78 23.27 18.53
N LEU A 69 0.90 24.07 19.17
CA LEU A 69 1.20 25.12 20.16
C LEU A 69 1.52 26.57 19.69
N SER A 70 0.96 27.07 18.59
CA SER A 70 1.01 28.52 18.28
C SER A 70 -0.07 29.36 18.97
N ALA A 71 -0.75 28.83 20.01
CA ALA A 71 -1.79 29.56 20.74
C ALA A 71 -1.27 30.82 21.47
N PHE A 72 0.04 30.95 21.66
CA PHE A 72 0.65 32.07 22.40
C PHE A 72 1.99 32.57 21.83
N THR A 73 2.35 32.23 20.60
CA THR A 73 3.65 32.60 20.00
C THR A 73 3.56 33.61 18.86
N ASN A 74 2.36 34.14 18.57
CA ASN A 74 2.21 35.21 17.58
C ASN A 74 2.60 36.55 18.22
N GLU A 75 3.30 37.40 17.48
CA GLU A 75 3.53 38.79 17.90
C GLU A 75 2.18 39.52 18.01
N PRO A 76 1.97 40.36 19.04
CA PRO A 76 0.68 40.99 19.25
C PRO A 76 0.41 42.04 18.17
N ASP A 77 -0.79 42.00 17.58
CA ASP A 77 -1.32 42.97 16.61
C ASP A 77 -1.69 44.32 17.28
N PHE A 78 -0.76 44.94 18.00
CA PHE A 78 -0.90 46.34 18.45
C PHE A 78 -0.33 47.31 17.42
#